data_AF-A0A967WLT3-F1
#
_entry.id   AF-A0A967WLT3-F1
#
_cell.length_a   1.000
_cell.length_b   1.000
_cell.length_c   1.000
_cell.angle_alpha   90.00
_cell.angle_beta   90.00
_cell.angle_gamma   90.00
#
_symmetry.space_group_name_H-M   'P 1'
#
loop_
_entity.id
_entity.type
_entity.pdbx_description
1 polymer ?
#
loop_
_entity_poly.entity_id
_entity_poly.type
_entity_poly.pdbx_seq_one_letter_code
_entity_poly.pdbx_strand_id
1 'polypeptide(L)'
;GTGKSTLGMQFIYNGIRYHDEPGLILTFEEFPQQYYRDAEGFGWDFRQLEREGKLRVIMTSPGVSRSDVESVGGTIETLAREMGARRILVDSISHF
;
A
#
# COMPACT_ATOMS: atom_id res chain seq x y z
N GLY A 1 11.15 -12.89 -1.70
CA GLY A 1 12.17 -13.66 -2.46
C GLY A 1 12.63 -12.96 -3.74
N THR A 2 11.78 -12.87 -4.77
CA THR A 2 12.16 -12.34 -6.10
C THR A 2 12.10 -10.80 -6.24
N GLY A 3 12.02 -10.06 -5.14
CA GLY A 3 12.00 -8.58 -5.15
C GLY A 3 10.67 -7.89 -5.52
N LYS A 4 9.54 -8.62 -5.58
CA LYS A 4 8.22 -8.04 -5.93
C LYS A 4 7.79 -6.93 -4.97
N SER A 5 7.82 -7.20 -3.67
CA SER A 5 7.46 -6.24 -2.62
C SER A 5 8.37 -5.01 -2.68
N THR A 6 9.67 -5.21 -2.88
CA THR A 6 10.64 -4.12 -3.08
C THR A 6 10.31 -3.26 -4.30
N LEU A 7 10.01 -3.88 -5.45
CA LEU A 7 9.62 -3.16 -6.66
C LEU A 7 8.31 -2.39 -6.46
N GLY A 8 7.34 -3.00 -5.78
CA GLY A 8 6.08 -2.35 -5.43
C GLY A 8 6.27 -1.16 -4.50
N MET A 9 7.07 -1.31 -3.44
CA MET A 9 7.42 -0.22 -2.53
C MET A 9 8.10 0.93 -3.29
N GLN A 10 9.03 0.63 -4.21
CA GLN A 10 9.68 1.63 -5.05
C GLN A 10 8.67 2.39 -5.93
N PHE A 11 7.72 1.67 -6.55
CA PHE A 11 6.67 2.26 -7.38
C PHE A 11 5.80 3.24 -6.59
N ILE A 12 5.41 2.86 -5.37
CA ILE A 12 4.62 3.72 -4.46
C ILE A 12 5.44 4.92 -4.01
N TYR A 13 6.64 4.69 -3.48
CA TYR A 13 7.51 5.75 -2.96
C TYR A 13 7.81 6.81 -4.01
N ASN A 14 8.22 6.39 -5.21
CA ASN A 14 8.58 7.32 -6.28
C ASN A 14 7.36 8.12 -6.76
N GLY A 15 6.15 7.54 -6.69
CA GLY A 15 4.91 8.26 -7.01
C GLY A 15 4.65 9.39 -6.06
N ILE A 16 4.72 9.10 -4.78
CA ILE A 16 4.53 10.10 -3.74
C ILE A 16 5.63 11.16 -3.83
N ARG A 17 6.90 10.74 -3.95
CA ARG A 17 8.05 11.65 -3.85
C ARG A 17 8.23 12.58 -5.05
N TYR A 18 8.04 12.07 -6.27
CA TYR A 18 8.39 12.77 -7.50
C TYR A 18 7.17 13.24 -8.30
N HIS A 19 5.99 12.70 -8.02
CA HIS A 19 4.77 13.01 -8.77
C HIS A 19 3.61 13.51 -7.90
N ASP A 20 3.79 13.58 -6.57
CA ASP A 20 2.74 13.92 -5.60
C ASP A 20 1.49 13.04 -5.78
N GLU A 21 1.72 11.76 -6.05
CA GLU A 21 0.68 10.75 -6.27
C GLU A 21 0.55 9.86 -5.02
N PRO A 22 -0.46 10.08 -4.15
CA PRO A 22 -0.65 9.27 -2.95
C PRO A 22 -0.82 7.79 -3.27
N GLY A 23 -0.30 6.94 -2.39
CA GLY A 23 -0.23 5.51 -2.60
C GLY A 23 -0.91 4.69 -1.51
N LEU A 24 -1.56 3.61 -1.90
CA LEU A 24 -2.10 2.59 -0.99
C LEU A 24 -1.35 1.28 -1.22
N ILE A 25 -0.88 0.66 -0.14
CA ILE A 25 -0.34 -0.70 -0.14
C ILE A 25 -1.34 -1.60 0.57
N LEU A 26 -1.89 -2.57 -0.15
CA LEU A 26 -2.70 -3.66 0.39
C LEU A 26 -1.83 -4.91 0.45
N THR A 27 -1.69 -5.48 1.64
CA THR A 27 -0.87 -6.67 1.85
C THR A 27 -1.67 -7.80 2.49
N PHE A 28 -1.38 -9.04 2.09
CA PHE A 28 -1.98 -10.26 2.65
C PHE A 28 -0.99 -11.13 3.43
N GLU A 29 0.31 -10.85 3.30
CA GLU A 29 1.37 -11.72 3.81
C GLU A 29 2.15 -11.06 4.94
N GLU A 30 2.41 -9.75 4.83
CA GLU A 30 3.29 -9.02 5.74
C GLU A 30 2.54 -7.90 6.46
N PHE A 31 2.88 -7.70 7.73
CA PHE A 31 2.35 -6.61 8.53
C PHE A 31 2.96 -5.25 8.08
N PRO A 32 2.25 -4.12 8.26
CA PRO A 32 2.77 -2.80 7.87
C PRO A 32 4.14 -2.46 8.47
N GLN A 33 4.43 -2.94 9.68
CA GLN A 33 5.72 -2.73 10.35
C GLN A 33 6.89 -3.37 9.59
N GLN A 34 6.65 -4.43 8.81
CA GLN A 34 7.64 -5.05 7.93
C GLN A 34 7.97 -4.09 6.78
N TYR A 35 6.95 -3.55 6.09
CA TYR A 35 7.12 -2.56 5.03
C TYR A 35 7.90 -1.33 5.48
N TYR A 36 7.59 -0.77 6.66
CA TYR A 36 8.31 0.40 7.16
C TYR A 36 9.79 0.10 7.37
N ARG A 37 10.10 -1.05 7.98
CA ARG A 37 11.48 -1.48 8.26
C ARG A 37 12.26 -1.73 6.96
N ASP A 38 11.63 -2.39 6.00
CA ASP A 38 12.29 -2.73 4.73
C ASP A 38 12.50 -1.47 3.88
N ALA A 39 11.53 -0.55 3.87
CA ALA A 39 11.63 0.76 3.21
C ALA A 39 12.75 1.63 3.83
N GLU A 40 12.89 1.63 5.17
CA GLU A 40 14.00 2.32 5.86
C GLU A 40 15.37 1.82 5.37
N GLY A 41 15.51 0.53 5.05
CA GLY A 41 16.73 -0.05 4.46
C GLY A 41 17.12 0.54 3.10
N PHE A 42 16.17 1.14 2.37
CA PHE A 42 16.41 1.85 1.11
C PHE A 42 16.44 3.38 1.27
N GLY A 43 16.34 3.88 2.50
CA GLY A 43 16.24 5.32 2.79
C GLY A 43 14.87 5.92 2.50
N TRP A 44 13.81 5.10 2.40
CA TRP A 44 12.44 5.55 2.17
C TRP A 44 11.66 5.64 3.49
N ASP A 45 11.38 6.86 3.96
CA ASP A 45 10.64 7.05 5.22
C ASP A 45 9.11 6.92 5.01
N PHE A 46 8.63 5.67 4.99
CA PHE A 46 7.19 5.39 4.84
C PHE A 46 6.36 5.91 6.02
N ARG A 47 6.93 5.97 7.23
CA ARG A 47 6.23 6.49 8.42
C ARG A 47 5.96 7.98 8.29
N GLN A 48 6.90 8.74 7.71
CA GLN A 48 6.67 10.13 7.37
C GLN A 48 5.55 10.26 6.33
N LEU A 49 5.60 9.48 5.25
CA LEU A 49 4.58 9.55 4.19
C LEU A 49 3.17 9.20 4.71
N GLU A 50 3.04 8.27 5.65
CA GLU A 50 1.76 7.99 6.31
C GLU A 50 1.28 9.13 7.21
N ARG A 51 2.20 9.74 7.99
CA ARG A 51 1.85 10.91 8.82
C ARG A 51 1.41 12.11 7.99
N GLU A 52 1.96 12.25 6.80
CA GLU A 52 1.56 13.27 5.81
C GLU A 52 0.28 12.92 5.06
N GLY A 53 -0.32 11.75 5.31
CA GLY A 53 -1.52 11.27 4.64
C GLY A 53 -1.30 10.84 3.18
N LYS A 54 -0.05 10.77 2.71
CA LYS A 54 0.30 10.42 1.33
C LYS A 54 0.45 8.93 1.09
N LEU A 55 0.64 8.16 2.16
CA LEU A 55 0.73 6.71 2.12
C LEU A 55 -0.28 6.10 3.10
N ARG A 56 -0.79 4.92 2.77
CA ARG A 56 -1.42 4.01 3.72
C ARG A 56 -0.96 2.59 3.42
N VAL A 57 -0.66 1.83 4.47
CA VAL A 57 -0.37 0.39 4.38
C VAL A 57 -1.41 -0.38 5.18
N ILE A 58 -2.12 -1.30 4.52
CA ILE A 58 -3.20 -2.09 5.12
C ILE A 58 -2.88 -3.56 4.93
N MET A 59 -2.82 -4.28 6.05
CA MET A 59 -2.86 -5.73 6.02
C MET A 59 -4.30 -6.20 6.16
N THR A 60 -4.73 -7.06 5.24
CA THR A 60 -6.05 -7.70 5.27
C THR A 60 -5.92 -9.14 4.78
N SER A 61 -7.03 -9.86 4.64
CA SER A 61 -7.03 -11.18 4.01
C SER A 61 -7.69 -11.12 2.63
N PRO A 62 -7.36 -12.04 1.71
CA PRO A 62 -7.95 -12.10 0.37
C PRO A 62 -9.49 -12.07 0.37
N GLY A 63 -10.12 -12.84 1.27
CA GLY A 63 -11.57 -12.90 1.39
C GLY A 63 -12.17 -11.57 1.86
N VAL A 64 -11.57 -10.95 2.87
CA VAL A 64 -12.02 -9.65 3.40
C VAL A 64 -11.84 -8.56 2.36
N SER A 65 -10.67 -8.46 1.71
CA SER A 65 -10.45 -7.45 0.66
C SER A 65 -11.39 -7.62 -0.52
N ARG A 66 -11.69 -8.86 -0.92
CA ARG A 66 -12.57 -9.12 -2.04
C ARG A 66 -14.00 -8.69 -1.73
N SER A 67 -14.52 -9.10 -0.58
CA SER A 67 -15.85 -8.68 -0.14
C SER A 67 -15.95 -7.16 0.03
N ASP A 68 -14.89 -6.51 0.51
CA ASP A 68 -14.85 -5.06 0.69
C ASP A 68 -14.83 -4.33 -0.66
N VAL A 69 -14.04 -4.81 -1.64
CA VAL A 69 -13.98 -4.22 -3.00
C VAL A 69 -15.26 -4.48 -3.82
N GLU A 70 -15.94 -5.62 -3.61
CA GLU A 70 -17.23 -5.92 -4.26
C GLU A 70 -18.39 -5.11 -3.65
N SER A 71 -18.21 -4.56 -2.44
CA SER A 71 -19.20 -3.72 -1.76
C SER A 71 -19.16 -2.29 -2.28
N VAL A 72 -20.33 -1.74 -2.63
CA VAL A 72 -20.45 -0.31 -2.98
C VAL A 72 -20.08 0.53 -1.76
N GLY A 73 -19.03 1.34 -1.86
CA GLY A 73 -18.55 2.14 -0.73
C GLY A 73 -17.78 1.32 0.32
N GLY A 74 -17.10 0.26 -0.10
CA GLY A 74 -16.18 -0.50 0.76
C GLY A 74 -15.12 0.38 1.44
N THR A 75 -14.54 -0.13 2.52
CA THR A 75 -13.57 0.58 3.35
C THR A 75 -12.31 0.94 2.55
N ILE A 76 -11.80 0.02 1.73
CA ILE A 76 -10.63 0.20 0.87
C ILE A 76 -10.93 1.25 -0.20
N GLU A 77 -12.10 1.18 -0.84
CA GLU A 77 -12.51 2.17 -1.85
C GLU A 77 -12.64 3.56 -1.23
N THR A 78 -13.34 3.66 -0.11
CA THR A 78 -13.57 4.91 0.62
C THR A 78 -12.24 5.52 1.03
N LEU A 79 -11.35 4.72 1.63
CA LEU A 79 -10.03 5.20 2.03
C LEU A 79 -9.20 5.67 0.84
N ALA A 80 -9.14 4.88 -0.23
CA ALA A 80 -8.40 5.26 -1.44
C ALA A 80 -8.92 6.58 -2.02
N ARG A 81 -10.24 6.79 -1.98
CA ARG A 81 -10.89 8.02 -2.43
C ARG A 81 -10.58 9.20 -1.52
N GLU A 82 -10.71 9.04 -0.21
CA GLU A 82 -10.47 10.10 0.78
C GLU A 82 -9.02 10.59 0.77
N MET A 83 -8.06 9.68 0.64
CA MET A 83 -6.65 10.04 0.55
C MET A 83 -6.23 10.51 -0.86
N GLY A 84 -7.12 10.46 -1.84
CA GLY A 84 -6.81 10.78 -3.23
C GLY A 84 -5.76 9.85 -3.85
N ALA A 85 -5.78 8.56 -3.49
CA ALA A 85 -4.81 7.58 -3.96
C ALA A 85 -4.81 7.50 -5.51
N ARG A 86 -3.61 7.60 -6.07
CA ARG A 86 -3.35 7.46 -7.52
C ARG A 86 -2.63 6.17 -7.85
N ARG A 87 -2.00 5.54 -6.85
CA ARG A 87 -1.27 4.28 -6.99
C ARG A 87 -1.73 3.28 -5.95
N ILE A 88 -1.95 2.03 -6.37
CA ILE A 88 -2.28 0.92 -5.47
C ILE A 88 -1.33 -0.24 -5.75
N LEU A 89 -0.68 -0.72 -4.70
CA LEU A 89 0.06 -1.98 -4.69
C LEU A 89 -0.79 -3.03 -3.96
N VAL A 90 -0.88 -4.24 -4.52
CA VAL A 90 -1.51 -5.40 -3.86
C VAL A 90 -0.48 -6.53 -3.79
N ASP A 91 -0.08 -6.93 -2.57
CA ASP A 91 1.01 -7.89 -2.34
C ASP A 91 0.66 -8.97 -1.28
N SER A 92 0.66 -10.27 -1.54
CA SER A 92 0.87 -10.95 -2.81
C SER A 92 -0.43 -11.63 -3.23
N ILE A 93 -0.87 -11.37 -4.46
CA ILE A 93 -2.04 -12.03 -5.09
C ILE A 93 -1.72 -13.50 -5.42
N SER A 94 -0.58 -14.06 -4.97
CA SER A 94 -0.14 -15.42 -5.30
C SER A 94 -1.08 -16.54 -4.80
N HIS A 95 -2.13 -16.19 -4.05
CA HIS A 95 -3.15 -17.10 -3.51
C HIS A 95 -4.54 -16.93 -4.14
N PHE A 96 -4.67 -16.17 -5.23
CA PHE A 96 -5.91 -16.07 -6.02
C PHE A 96 -5.90 -17.01 -7.23
#